data_AF-A0A7G2JWI6-F1
#
_entry.id   AF-A0A7G2JWI6-F1
#
_cell.length_a   1.000
_cell.length_b   1.000
_cell.length_c   1.000
_cell.angle_alpha   90.00
_cell.angle_beta   90.00
_cell.angle_gamma   90.00
#
_symmetry.space_group_name_H-M   'P 1'
#
loop_
_entity.id
_entity.type
_entity.pdbx_description
1 polymer ?
#
loop_
_entity_poly.entity_id
_entity_poly.type
_entity_poly.pdbx_seq_one_letter_code
_entity_poly.pdbx_strand_id
1 'polypeptide(L)'
;MKGAGVMGNFVERSKKALNAGCDLLLLCNEREGVIQVVDNLKLAKNQPHFMARQARLQSLFKRRVINWNDLISDQRWKLNYQKLADIQHRWLDIQAAKK
;
A
#
# COMPACT_ATOMS: atom_id res chain seq x y z
N MET A 1 -4.09 5.89 -10.89
CA MET A 1 -3.36 6.81 -11.79
C MET A 1 -4.25 7.24 -12.96
N LYS A 2 -4.27 8.53 -13.30
CA LYS A 2 -5.00 9.08 -14.45
C LYS A 2 -4.40 8.71 -15.81
N GLY A 3 -3.10 8.39 -15.86
CA GLY A 3 -2.40 8.03 -17.12
C GLY A 3 -2.95 6.79 -17.84
N ALA A 4 -3.59 5.87 -17.12
CA ALA A 4 -4.26 4.71 -17.71
C ALA A 4 -5.75 4.98 -18.06
N GLY A 5 -6.21 6.24 -18.05
CA GLY A 5 -7.61 6.60 -18.35
C GLY A 5 -8.04 6.23 -19.78
N VAL A 6 -7.08 6.02 -20.67
CA VAL A 6 -7.30 5.59 -22.07
C VAL A 6 -7.78 4.13 -22.16
N MET A 7 -7.61 3.32 -21.11
CA MET A 7 -7.88 1.87 -21.11
C MET A 7 -9.28 1.48 -20.58
N GLY A 8 -10.21 2.44 -20.53
CA GLY A 8 -11.57 2.27 -20.04
C GLY A 8 -11.81 2.94 -18.69
N ASN A 9 -13.05 2.82 -18.17
CA ASN A 9 -13.44 3.43 -16.90
C ASN A 9 -12.80 2.72 -15.69
N PHE A 10 -13.04 3.22 -14.48
CA PHE A 10 -12.41 2.63 -13.28
C PHE A 10 -12.85 1.17 -13.04
N VAL A 11 -14.09 0.81 -13.36
CA VAL A 11 -14.62 -0.56 -13.19
C VAL A 11 -13.91 -1.53 -14.12
N GLU A 12 -13.77 -1.18 -15.40
CA GLU A 12 -13.14 -2.03 -16.41
C GLU A 12 -11.67 -2.30 -16.09
N ARG A 13 -10.94 -1.25 -15.69
CA ARG A 13 -9.53 -1.36 -15.31
C ARG A 13 -9.38 -2.20 -14.04
N SER A 14 -10.27 -2.03 -13.06
CA SER A 14 -10.32 -2.87 -11.85
C SER A 14 -10.57 -4.34 -12.17
N LYS A 15 -11.54 -4.64 -13.06
CA LYS A 15 -11.79 -6.02 -13.53
C LYS A 15 -10.57 -6.63 -14.20
N LYS A 16 -9.94 -5.89 -15.11
CA LYS A 16 -8.73 -6.35 -15.82
C LYS A 16 -7.58 -6.65 -14.86
N ALA A 17 -7.31 -5.77 -13.90
CA ALA A 17 -6.26 -6.00 -12.91
C ALA A 17 -6.51 -7.25 -12.06
N LEU A 18 -7.76 -7.46 -11.60
CA LEU A 18 -8.11 -8.66 -10.85
C LEU A 18 -8.01 -9.94 -11.70
N ASN A 19 -8.46 -9.89 -12.95
CA ASN A 19 -8.35 -11.03 -13.88
C ASN A 19 -6.90 -11.34 -14.25
N ALA A 20 -6.01 -10.33 -14.22
CA ALA A 20 -4.57 -10.52 -14.38
C ALA A 20 -3.88 -11.12 -13.14
N GLY A 21 -4.63 -11.36 -12.05
CA GLY A 21 -4.14 -12.00 -10.84
C GLY A 21 -3.83 -11.05 -9.67
N CYS A 22 -4.22 -9.77 -9.75
CA CYS A 22 -4.09 -8.88 -8.60
C CYS A 22 -5.04 -9.27 -7.46
N ASP A 23 -4.53 -9.20 -6.23
CA ASP A 23 -5.32 -9.48 -5.01
C ASP A 23 -5.95 -8.22 -4.39
N LEU A 24 -5.30 -7.06 -4.56
CA LEU A 24 -5.73 -5.77 -4.01
C LEU A 24 -5.58 -4.67 -5.07
N LEU A 25 -6.56 -3.77 -5.13
CA LEU A 25 -6.56 -2.63 -6.05
C LEU A 25 -6.32 -1.33 -5.28
N LEU A 26 -5.41 -0.49 -5.78
CA LEU A 26 -5.13 0.84 -5.23
C LEU A 26 -5.71 1.93 -6.14
N LEU A 27 -6.71 2.63 -5.62
CA LEU A 27 -7.33 3.78 -6.27
C LEU A 27 -7.13 5.02 -5.39
N CYS A 28 -5.99 5.68 -5.58
CA CYS A 28 -5.63 6.87 -4.82
C CYS A 28 -6.02 8.14 -5.58
N ASN A 29 -6.40 9.19 -4.83
CA ASN A 29 -6.70 10.54 -5.33
C ASN A 29 -7.89 10.60 -6.31
N GLU A 30 -8.84 9.65 -6.23
CA GLU A 30 -9.95 9.49 -7.19
C GLU A 30 -11.23 9.03 -6.49
N ARG A 31 -11.85 9.89 -5.67
CA ARG A 31 -13.02 9.50 -4.86
C ARG A 31 -14.18 8.99 -5.72
N GLU A 32 -14.55 9.71 -6.78
CA GLU A 32 -15.63 9.31 -7.68
C GLU A 32 -15.33 7.99 -8.39
N GLY A 33 -14.08 7.76 -8.77
CA GLY A 33 -13.65 6.49 -9.35
C GLY A 33 -13.77 5.32 -8.37
N VAL A 34 -13.47 5.56 -7.08
CA VAL A 34 -13.67 4.56 -6.03
C VAL A 34 -15.15 4.24 -5.84
N ILE A 35 -16.02 5.26 -5.78
CA ILE A 35 -17.47 5.07 -5.68
C ILE A 35 -17.98 4.24 -6.86
N GLN A 36 -17.60 4.63 -8.08
CA GLN A 36 -17.96 3.90 -9.30
C GLN A 36 -17.56 2.41 -9.21
N VAL A 37 -16.35 2.11 -8.72
CA VAL A 37 -15.87 0.74 -8.56
C VAL A 37 -16.64 -0.02 -7.49
N VAL A 38 -16.86 0.57 -6.32
CA VAL A 38 -17.60 -0.09 -5.23
C VAL A 38 -19.02 -0.47 -5.68
N ASP A 39 -19.71 0.43 -6.38
CA ASP A 39 -21.10 0.19 -6.81
C ASP A 39 -21.21 -0.85 -7.93
N ASN A 40 -20.26 -0.83 -8.87
CA ASN A 40 -20.40 -1.52 -10.17
C ASN A 40 -19.45 -2.70 -10.37
N LEU A 41 -18.41 -2.87 -9.56
CA LEU A 41 -17.48 -4.00 -9.68
C LEU A 41 -18.10 -5.28 -9.13
N LYS A 42 -18.65 -6.11 -10.03
CA LYS A 42 -19.09 -7.46 -9.68
C LYS A 42 -17.92 -8.44 -9.74
N LEU A 43 -17.59 -9.04 -8.60
CA LEU A 43 -16.54 -10.06 -8.49
C LEU A 43 -17.15 -11.44 -8.76
N ALA A 44 -16.52 -12.21 -9.65
CA ALA A 44 -16.88 -13.62 -9.85
C ALA A 44 -16.49 -14.42 -8.60
N LYS A 45 -17.44 -15.18 -8.05
CA LYS A 45 -17.26 -15.99 -6.83
C LYS A 45 -16.59 -17.33 -7.14
N ASN A 46 -15.37 -17.31 -7.68
CA ASN A 46 -14.56 -18.52 -7.69
C ASN A 46 -14.00 -18.73 -6.25
N GLN A 47 -14.60 -19.68 -5.51
CA GLN A 47 -14.32 -19.91 -4.09
C GLN A 47 -12.84 -20.15 -3.78
N PRO A 48 -12.12 -21.06 -4.46
CA PRO A 48 -10.67 -21.24 -4.28
C PRO A 48 -9.85 -19.94 -4.42
N HIS A 49 -10.11 -19.16 -5.47
CA HIS A 49 -9.38 -17.91 -5.71
C HIS A 49 -9.69 -16.86 -4.63
N PHE A 50 -10.95 -16.77 -4.21
CA PHE A 50 -11.37 -15.87 -3.15
C PHE A 50 -10.68 -16.19 -1.81
N MET A 51 -10.61 -17.47 -1.44
CA MET A 51 -9.95 -17.92 -0.21
C MET A 51 -8.44 -17.66 -0.24
N ALA A 52 -7.78 -17.98 -1.36
CA ALA A 52 -6.34 -17.73 -1.51
C ALA A 52 -6.00 -16.24 -1.38
N ARG A 53 -6.79 -15.38 -2.05
CA ARG A 53 -6.67 -13.93 -1.92
C ARG A 53 -6.87 -13.48 -0.47
N GLN A 54 -7.88 -14.00 0.21
CA GLN A 54 -8.16 -13.65 1.60
C GLN A 54 -6.98 -14.03 2.53
N ALA A 55 -6.38 -15.20 2.33
CA ALA A 55 -5.21 -15.64 3.11
C ALA A 55 -3.99 -14.73 2.89
N ARG A 56 -3.71 -14.34 1.64
CA ARG A 56 -2.64 -13.38 1.32
C ARG A 56 -2.89 -12.02 1.99
N LEU A 57 -4.12 -11.51 1.94
CA LEU A 57 -4.47 -10.24 2.59
C LEU A 57 -4.31 -10.30 4.11
N GLN A 58 -4.74 -11.39 4.75
CA GLN A 58 -4.59 -11.57 6.21
C GLN A 58 -3.11 -11.61 6.63
N SER A 59 -2.22 -12.13 5.77
CA SER A 59 -0.78 -12.18 6.06
C SER A 59 -0.11 -10.80 6.16
N LEU A 60 -0.74 -9.75 5.62
CA LEU A 60 -0.25 -8.38 5.66
C LEU A 60 -0.58 -7.67 6.98
N PHE A 61 -1.43 -8.25 7.83
CA PHE A 61 -1.78 -7.64 9.11
C PHE A 61 -0.61 -7.65 10.08
N LYS A 62 -0.49 -6.55 10.84
CA LYS A 62 0.50 -6.43 11.90
C LYS A 62 0.30 -7.56 12.92
N ARG A 63 1.41 -8.18 13.35
CA ARG A 63 1.38 -9.29 14.32
C ARG A 63 1.41 -8.82 15.77
N ARG A 64 1.82 -7.59 16.01
CA ARG A 64 1.94 -6.99 17.34
C ARG A 64 1.34 -5.59 17.33
N VAL A 65 0.67 -5.24 18.42
CA VAL A 65 0.24 -3.87 18.71
C VAL A 65 1.23 -3.32 19.74
N ILE A 66 1.84 -2.19 19.44
CA ILE A 66 2.81 -1.53 20.30
C ILE A 66 2.27 -0.14 20.60
N ASN A 67 2.29 0.27 21.87
CA ASN A 67 1.95 1.64 22.24
C ASN A 67 3.10 2.58 21.82
N TRP A 68 2.75 3.76 21.33
CA TRP A 68 3.75 4.74 20.89
C TRP A 68 4.70 5.16 22.02
N ASN A 69 4.19 5.42 23.23
CA ASN A 69 5.00 5.87 24.36
C ASN A 69 5.99 4.79 24.81
N ASP A 70 5.58 3.52 24.77
CA ASP A 70 6.45 2.38 25.06
C ASP A 70 7.54 2.26 23.98
N LEU A 71 7.16 2.42 22.71
CA LEU A 71 8.11 2.33 21.59
C LEU A 71 9.20 3.41 21.67
N ILE A 72 8.83 4.66 21.92
CA ILE A 72 9.82 5.77 21.92
C ILE A 72 10.65 5.82 23.21
N SER A 73 10.19 5.19 24.29
CA SER A 73 10.96 5.08 25.53
C SER A 73 11.99 3.95 25.50
N ASP A 74 11.75 2.92 24.67
CA ASP A 74 12.65 1.78 24.46
C ASP A 74 14.06 2.20 24.01
N GLN A 75 15.07 1.61 24.66
CA GLN A 75 16.47 1.96 24.41
C GLN A 75 16.93 1.55 23.00
N ARG A 76 16.47 0.39 22.50
CA ARG A 76 16.82 -0.07 21.16
C ARG A 76 16.21 0.85 20.11
N TRP A 77 14.99 1.34 20.30
CA TRP A 77 14.37 2.33 19.42
C TRP A 77 15.18 3.62 19.38
N LYS A 78 15.51 4.20 20.55
CA LYS A 78 16.27 5.47 20.64
C LYS A 78 17.62 5.40 19.91
N LEU A 79 18.39 4.33 20.16
CA LEU A 79 19.70 4.14 19.54
C LEU A 79 19.60 3.97 18.02
N ASN A 80 18.59 3.24 17.53
CA ASN A 80 18.42 3.05 16.08
C ASN A 80 17.87 4.29 15.39
N TYR A 81 17.00 5.04 16.05
CA TYR A 81 16.51 6.32 15.56
C TYR A 81 17.66 7.30 15.32
N GLN A 82 18.55 7.47 16.32
CA GLN A 82 19.74 8.33 16.19
C GLN A 82 20.62 7.92 15.01
N LYS A 83 20.95 6.61 14.90
CA LYS A 83 21.76 6.10 13.79
C LYS A 83 21.13 6.36 12.42
N LEU A 84 19.82 6.15 12.29
CA LEU A 84 19.12 6.39 11.02
C LEU A 84 19.04 7.87 10.68
N ALA A 85 18.85 8.74 11.68
CA ALA A 85 18.88 10.18 11.50
C ALA A 85 20.26 10.66 11.02
N ASP A 86 21.35 10.17 11.62
CA ASP A 86 22.71 10.50 11.21
C ASP A 86 23.00 10.07 9.76
N ILE A 87 22.55 8.87 9.37
CA ILE A 87 22.67 8.38 7.99
C ILE A 87 21.90 9.29 7.03
N GLN A 88 20.69 9.70 7.40
CA GLN A 88 19.86 10.59 6.58
C GLN A 88 20.54 11.95 6.39
N HIS A 89 21.07 12.55 7.46
CA HIS A 89 21.78 13.83 7.38
C HIS A 89 23.01 13.73 6.46
N ARG A 90 23.84 12.70 6.65
CA ARG A 90 25.01 12.48 5.79
C ARG A 90 24.63 12.31 4.32
N TRP A 91 23.53 11.59 4.04
CA TRP A 91 23.05 11.44 2.67
C TRP A 91 22.60 12.78 2.07
N LEU A 92 21.88 13.60 2.85
CA LEU A 92 21.44 14.92 2.42
C LEU A 92 22.62 15.86 2.13
N ASP A 93 23.66 15.85 2.95
CA ASP A 93 24.88 16.64 2.73
C ASP A 93 25.56 16.25 1.41
N ILE A 94 25.65 14.94 1.13
CA ILE A 94 26.19 14.44 -0.14
C ILE A 94 25.33 14.90 -1.33
N GLN A 95 24.00 14.89 -1.22
CA GLN A 95 23.13 15.36 -2.30
C GLN A 95 23.23 16.88 -2.51
N ALA A 96 23.40 17.64 -1.43
CA ALA A 96 23.60 19.09 -1.51
C ALA A 96 24.93 19.45 -2.19
N ALA A 97 26.00 18.71 -1.89
CA ALA A 97 27.32 18.91 -2.50
C ALA A 97 27.42 18.47 -3.98
N LYS A 98 26.40 17.78 -4.51
CA LYS A 98 26.30 17.39 -5.93
C LYS A 98 25.62 18.44 -6.82
N LYS A 99 25.00 19.44 -6.22
CA LYS A 99 24.44 20.60 -6.93
C LYS A 99 25.51 21.67 -7.10
#